data_AF-A0A6G0WH50-F1
#
_entry.id   AF-A0A6G0WH50-F1
#
_cell.length_a   1.000
_cell.length_b   1.000
_cell.length_c   1.000
_cell.angle_alpha   90.00
_cell.angle_beta   90.00
_cell.angle_gamma   90.00
#
_symmetry.space_group_name_H-M   'P 1'
#
loop_
_entity.id
_entity.type
_entity.pdbx_description
1 polymer ?
#
loop_
_entity_poly.entity_id
_entity_poly.type
_entity_poly.pdbx_seq_one_letter_code
_entity_poly.pdbx_strand_id
1 'polypeptide(L)'
;MASRKHFQSSRDECTSQQVLTSPDILQLICQFQPGLWEDMLPFLPLQALEQAYELTLAHTDEIGVVFGPWYNAYGLERIPRLLAALPFMKLMALAHCVRVGDKQLLQVIASISTEDISRMGDFVGELVAIAIDSDQVDILAALECIGYSREMYKGKLVFGIGDAVARGHMTMAHYLASEDRR
;
A
#
# COMPACT_ATOMS: atom_id res chain seq x y z
N MET A 1 78.66 -18.12 -12.41
CA MET A 1 77.80 -17.08 -13.01
C MET A 1 76.46 -17.72 -13.37
N ALA A 2 75.45 -17.59 -12.52
CA ALA A 2 74.09 -18.02 -12.83
C ALA A 2 73.14 -16.90 -12.41
N SER A 3 72.58 -16.24 -13.42
CA SER A 3 71.74 -15.04 -13.27
C SER A 3 70.33 -15.45 -12.86
N ARG A 4 69.97 -15.17 -11.60
CA ARG A 4 68.61 -15.33 -11.06
C ARG A 4 67.72 -14.28 -11.71
N LYS A 5 66.92 -14.68 -12.70
CA LYS A 5 65.85 -13.85 -13.23
C LYS A 5 64.80 -13.66 -12.12
N HIS A 6 64.73 -12.46 -11.57
CA HIS A 6 63.61 -12.03 -10.73
C HIS A 6 62.33 -12.09 -11.56
N PHE A 7 61.50 -13.09 -11.30
CA PHE A 7 60.12 -13.14 -11.78
C PHE A 7 59.33 -12.19 -10.88
N GLN A 8 59.23 -10.92 -11.28
CA GLN A 8 58.29 -9.97 -10.69
C GLN A 8 56.88 -10.43 -11.05
N SER A 9 56.29 -11.21 -10.15
CA SER A 9 54.85 -11.46 -10.15
C SER A 9 54.17 -10.18 -9.68
N SER A 10 53.88 -9.25 -10.60
CA SER A 10 52.81 -8.28 -10.40
C SER A 10 51.51 -9.07 -10.25
N ARG A 11 51.15 -9.39 -9.01
CA ARG A 11 49.77 -9.71 -8.69
C ARG A 11 49.05 -8.37 -8.69
N ASP A 12 48.41 -8.06 -9.80
CA ASP A 12 47.32 -7.10 -9.82
C ASP A 12 46.22 -7.70 -8.96
N GLU A 13 46.31 -7.49 -7.64
CA GLU A 13 45.23 -7.74 -6.70
C GLU A 13 44.16 -6.70 -7.01
N CYS A 14 43.33 -7.01 -8.02
CA CYS A 14 42.11 -6.29 -8.29
C CYS A 14 41.27 -6.39 -7.02
N THR A 15 41.27 -5.31 -6.25
CA THR A 15 40.52 -5.24 -5.00
C THR A 15 39.04 -5.40 -5.35
N SER A 16 38.29 -6.10 -4.50
CA SER A 16 36.83 -6.26 -4.69
C SER A 16 36.13 -4.93 -4.93
N GLN A 17 36.68 -3.85 -4.36
CA GLN A 17 36.22 -2.48 -4.54
C GLN A 17 36.39 -1.98 -5.98
N GLN A 18 37.52 -2.24 -6.66
CA GLN A 18 37.73 -1.85 -8.06
C GLN A 18 36.76 -2.55 -9.02
N VAL A 19 36.44 -3.82 -8.77
CA VAL A 19 35.44 -4.56 -9.56
C VAL A 19 34.05 -3.97 -9.38
N LEU A 20 33.64 -3.71 -8.13
CA LEU A 20 32.32 -3.16 -7.81
C LEU A 20 32.12 -1.71 -8.29
N THR A 21 33.20 -0.93 -8.41
CA THR A 21 33.15 0.43 -8.97
C THR A 21 33.42 0.49 -10.46
N SER A 22 33.64 -0.64 -11.13
CA SER A 22 33.85 -0.64 -12.58
C SER A 22 32.55 -0.23 -13.30
N PRO A 23 32.62 0.59 -14.36
CA PRO A 23 31.43 1.09 -15.07
C PRO A 23 30.49 -0.03 -15.53
N ASP A 24 31.06 -1.13 -16.03
CA ASP A 24 30.30 -2.27 -16.54
C ASP A 24 29.51 -2.97 -15.42
N ILE A 25 30.14 -3.19 -14.26
CA ILE A 25 29.49 -3.81 -13.10
C ILE A 25 28.47 -2.85 -12.47
N LEU A 26 28.79 -1.55 -12.35
CA LEU A 26 27.83 -0.55 -11.87
C LEU A 26 26.62 -0.45 -12.78
N GLN A 27 26.80 -0.50 -14.10
CA GLN A 27 25.69 -0.48 -15.05
C GLN A 27 24.81 -1.72 -14.88
N LEU A 28 25.40 -2.90 -14.70
CA LEU A 28 24.65 -4.12 -14.39
C LEU A 28 23.93 -4.02 -13.03
N ILE A 29 24.60 -3.55 -11.98
CA ILE A 29 23.98 -3.36 -10.66
C ILE A 29 22.80 -2.39 -10.76
N CYS A 30 22.96 -1.25 -11.44
CA CYS A 30 21.88 -0.28 -11.63
C CYS A 30 20.75 -0.80 -12.54
N GLN A 31 21.06 -1.69 -13.48
CA GLN A 31 20.07 -2.31 -14.36
C GLN A 31 19.30 -3.44 -13.67
N PHE A 32 19.94 -4.16 -12.73
CA PHE A 32 19.37 -5.35 -12.08
C PHE A 32 18.93 -5.13 -10.64
N GLN A 33 19.30 -4.02 -10.00
CA GLN A 33 18.70 -3.59 -8.74
C GLN A 33 17.54 -2.64 -9.07
N PRO A 34 16.28 -3.11 -9.00
CA PRO A 34 15.16 -2.19 -8.86
C PRO A 34 15.30 -1.51 -7.49
N GLY A 35 16.09 -0.44 -7.45
CA GLY A 35 16.24 0.37 -6.26
C GLY A 35 14.88 0.96 -5.88
N LEU A 36 14.56 0.93 -4.60
CA LEU A 36 13.42 1.67 -4.10
C LEU A 36 13.72 3.17 -4.24
N TRP A 37 12.81 3.93 -4.84
CA TRP A 37 13.00 5.37 -4.93
C TRP A 37 13.06 5.99 -3.54
N GLU A 38 13.88 7.02 -3.36
CA GLU A 38 14.07 7.69 -2.08
C GLU A 38 12.75 8.19 -1.48
N ASP A 39 11.83 8.66 -2.34
CA ASP A 39 10.50 9.09 -1.94
C ASP A 39 9.64 7.96 -1.34
N MET A 40 9.97 6.70 -1.57
CA MET A 40 9.20 5.55 -1.09
C MET A 40 9.76 4.92 0.19
N LEU A 41 10.96 5.33 0.63
CA LEU A 41 11.56 4.88 1.88
C LEU A 41 10.65 5.08 3.11
N PRO A 42 9.86 6.17 3.23
CA PRO A 42 8.97 6.37 4.38
C PRO A 42 7.91 5.27 4.57
N PHE A 43 7.59 4.49 3.53
CA PHE A 43 6.58 3.43 3.59
C PHE A 43 7.12 2.09 4.11
N LEU A 44 8.44 1.89 4.15
CA LEU A 44 9.04 0.64 4.61
C LEU A 44 8.62 0.23 6.04
N PRO A 45 8.52 1.14 7.02
CA PRO A 45 8.03 0.78 8.35
C PRO A 45 6.59 0.22 8.35
N LEU A 46 5.76 0.62 7.39
CA LEU A 46 4.38 0.14 7.28
C LEU A 46 4.27 -1.30 6.79
N GLN A 47 5.36 -1.90 6.29
CA GLN A 47 5.36 -3.30 5.89
C GLN A 47 5.01 -4.23 7.06
N ALA A 48 5.34 -3.84 8.30
CA ALA A 48 4.93 -4.61 9.48
C ALA A 48 3.40 -4.71 9.64
N LEU A 49 2.65 -3.72 9.13
CA LEU A 49 1.19 -3.70 9.18
C LEU A 49 0.55 -4.65 8.17
N GLU A 50 1.24 -4.99 7.07
CA GLU A 50 0.76 -6.02 6.13
C GLU A 50 0.65 -7.39 6.82
N GLN A 51 1.53 -7.66 7.78
CA GLN A 51 1.55 -8.91 8.53
C GLN A 51 0.58 -8.91 9.72
N ALA A 52 -0.07 -7.77 9.99
CA ALA A 52 -1.07 -7.70 11.05
C ALA A 52 -2.31 -8.50 10.64
N TYR A 53 -2.85 -9.28 11.58
CA TYR A 53 -4.08 -10.03 11.36
C TYR A 53 -5.31 -9.12 11.19
N GLU A 54 -5.26 -7.90 11.74
CA GLU A 54 -6.36 -6.94 11.70
C GLU A 54 -5.85 -5.52 11.46
N LEU A 55 -6.53 -4.78 10.58
CA LEU A 55 -6.28 -3.37 10.36
C LEU A 55 -7.17 -2.54 11.28
N THR A 56 -6.56 -1.82 12.21
CA THR A 56 -7.26 -0.98 13.20
C THR A 56 -7.27 0.49 12.78
N LEU A 57 -8.11 1.31 13.41
CA LEU A 57 -8.12 2.76 13.20
C LEU A 57 -6.76 3.40 13.53
N ALA A 58 -6.08 2.92 14.58
CA ALA A 58 -4.74 3.40 14.91
C ALA A 58 -3.75 3.18 13.76
N HIS A 59 -3.83 2.02 13.09
CA HIS A 59 -3.03 1.76 11.89
C HIS A 59 -3.35 2.76 10.77
N THR A 60 -4.63 3.15 10.60
CA THR A 60 -4.99 4.16 9.58
C THR A 60 -4.41 5.54 9.86
N ASP A 61 -4.26 5.91 11.13
CA ASP A 61 -3.63 7.17 11.51
C ASP A 61 -2.11 7.12 11.25
N GLU A 62 -1.44 6.00 11.57
CA GLU A 62 -0.02 5.77 11.23
C GLU A 62 0.23 5.83 9.72
N ILE A 63 -0.64 5.19 8.93
CA ILE A 63 -0.60 5.28 7.47
C ILE A 63 -0.78 6.73 7.04
N GLY A 64 -1.73 7.46 7.63
CA GLY A 64 -2.00 8.86 7.31
C GLY A 64 -0.81 9.80 7.57
N VAL A 65 -0.03 9.55 8.62
CA VAL A 65 1.18 10.32 8.95
C VAL A 65 2.24 10.22 7.86
N VAL A 66 2.37 9.05 7.23
CA VAL A 66 3.34 8.83 6.14
C VAL A 66 2.76 9.23 4.79
N PHE A 67 1.55 8.74 4.50
CA PHE A 67 0.92 8.84 3.20
C PHE A 67 0.47 10.26 2.89
N GLY A 68 -0.07 10.99 3.88
CA GLY A 68 -0.57 12.36 3.68
C GLY A 68 0.50 13.34 3.16
N PRO A 69 1.63 13.52 3.87
CA PRO A 69 2.71 14.40 3.42
C PRO A 69 3.30 13.96 2.07
N TRP A 70 3.46 12.65 1.86
CA TRP A 70 3.96 12.12 0.60
C TRP A 70 3.00 12.40 -0.56
N TYR A 71 1.71 12.14 -0.36
CA TYR A 71 0.67 12.38 -1.35
C TYR A 71 0.55 13.86 -1.71
N ASN A 72 0.68 14.76 -0.73
CA ASN A 72 0.71 16.20 -0.96
C ASN A 72 1.94 16.65 -1.77
N ALA A 73 3.09 15.97 -1.63
CA ALA A 73 4.32 16.31 -2.32
C ALA A 73 4.37 15.78 -3.76
N TYR A 74 3.87 14.56 -4.00
CA TYR A 74 4.04 13.86 -5.28
C TYR A 74 2.74 13.65 -6.08
N GLY A 75 1.58 13.80 -5.44
CA GLY A 75 0.26 13.70 -6.06
C GLY A 75 -0.15 12.28 -6.52
N LEU A 76 -1.31 12.21 -7.17
CA LEU A 76 -1.91 10.96 -7.67
C LEU A 76 -1.07 10.25 -8.75
N GLU A 77 -0.31 11.00 -9.56
CA GLU A 77 0.48 10.45 -10.66
C GLU A 77 1.59 9.49 -10.18
N ARG A 78 2.02 9.62 -8.91
CA ARG A 78 3.05 8.77 -8.31
C ARG A 78 2.50 7.46 -7.74
N ILE A 79 1.18 7.38 -7.51
CA ILE A 79 0.51 6.21 -6.91
C ILE A 79 0.73 4.92 -7.71
N PRO A 80 0.56 4.88 -9.05
CA PRO A 80 0.83 3.66 -9.82
C PRO A 80 2.24 3.11 -9.60
N ARG A 81 3.23 3.99 -9.51
CA ARG A 81 4.62 3.60 -9.30
C ARG A 81 4.85 3.13 -7.87
N LEU A 82 4.23 3.77 -6.87
CA LEU A 82 4.28 3.32 -5.47
C LEU A 82 3.74 1.89 -5.34
N LEU A 83 2.56 1.62 -5.91
CA LEU A 83 1.93 0.30 -5.84
C LEU A 83 2.70 -0.77 -6.61
N ALA A 84 3.35 -0.41 -7.72
CA ALA A 84 4.22 -1.33 -8.45
C ALA A 84 5.52 -1.65 -7.69
N ALA A 85 6.06 -0.69 -6.94
CA ALA A 85 7.30 -0.85 -6.17
C ALA A 85 7.08 -1.59 -4.85
N LEU A 86 5.95 -1.30 -4.18
CA LEU A 86 5.59 -1.80 -2.86
C LEU A 86 4.15 -2.36 -2.92
N PRO A 87 3.96 -3.63 -3.34
CA PRO A 87 2.62 -4.20 -3.53
C PRO A 87 1.74 -4.16 -2.26
N PHE A 88 2.35 -4.28 -1.07
CA PHE A 88 1.66 -4.18 0.22
C PHE A 88 0.99 -2.83 0.46
N MET A 89 1.45 -1.78 -0.22
CA MET A 89 0.87 -0.44 -0.09
C MET A 89 -0.53 -0.34 -0.68
N LYS A 90 -1.00 -1.33 -1.44
CA LYS A 90 -2.37 -1.31 -1.98
C LYS A 90 -3.42 -1.28 -0.86
N LEU A 91 -3.31 -2.18 0.12
CA LEU A 91 -4.23 -2.22 1.25
C LEU A 91 -4.12 -0.94 2.09
N MET A 92 -2.89 -0.48 2.34
CA MET A 92 -2.63 0.74 3.13
C MET A 92 -3.22 1.99 2.45
N ALA A 93 -3.01 2.12 1.14
CA ALA A 93 -3.55 3.22 0.34
C ALA A 93 -5.09 3.18 0.30
N LEU A 94 -5.70 1.99 0.21
CA LEU A 94 -7.15 1.84 0.28
C LEU A 94 -7.69 2.21 1.66
N ALA A 95 -7.05 1.76 2.74
CA ALA A 95 -7.47 2.12 4.09
C ALA A 95 -7.38 3.64 4.34
N HIS A 96 -6.31 4.28 3.89
CA HIS A 96 -6.16 5.73 3.93
C HIS A 96 -7.24 6.45 3.10
N CYS A 97 -7.45 5.98 1.87
CA CYS A 97 -8.48 6.49 0.98
C CYS A 97 -9.87 6.43 1.62
N VAL A 98 -10.20 5.31 2.28
CA VAL A 98 -11.48 5.12 2.97
C VAL A 98 -11.58 6.01 4.20
N ARG A 99 -10.50 6.13 4.97
CA ARG A 99 -10.44 7.00 6.16
C ARG A 99 -10.69 8.47 5.81
N VAL A 100 -10.10 8.96 4.71
CA VAL A 100 -10.12 10.38 4.31
C VAL A 100 -11.29 10.73 3.38
N GLY A 101 -11.88 9.74 2.70
CA GLY A 101 -12.96 9.99 1.74
C GLY A 101 -12.48 10.32 0.31
N ASP A 102 -11.23 10.00 -0.05
CA ASP A 102 -10.64 10.44 -1.33
C ASP A 102 -11.09 9.56 -2.52
N LYS A 103 -12.18 9.98 -3.18
CA LYS A 103 -12.72 9.27 -4.35
C LYS A 103 -11.75 9.22 -5.53
N GLN A 104 -10.86 10.20 -5.68
CA GLN A 104 -9.94 10.24 -6.81
C GLN A 104 -8.84 9.19 -6.63
N LEU A 105 -8.30 9.09 -5.41
CA LEU A 105 -7.36 8.03 -5.06
C LEU A 105 -7.99 6.64 -5.25
N LEU A 106 -9.26 6.46 -4.84
CA LEU A 106 -9.97 5.20 -5.04
C LEU A 106 -10.04 4.81 -6.52
N GLN A 107 -10.38 5.77 -7.41
CA GLN A 107 -10.45 5.54 -8.85
C GLN A 107 -9.09 5.16 -9.43
N VAL A 108 -8.02 5.83 -9.00
CA VAL A 108 -6.65 5.50 -9.44
C VAL A 108 -6.29 4.08 -9.01
N ILE A 109 -6.49 3.72 -7.74
CA ILE A 109 -6.21 2.37 -7.24
C ILE A 109 -7.03 1.31 -8.00
N ALA A 110 -8.31 1.57 -8.24
CA ALA A 110 -9.18 0.67 -9.00
C ALA A 110 -8.74 0.50 -10.46
N SER A 111 -8.23 1.56 -11.10
CA SER A 111 -7.78 1.50 -12.50
C SER A 111 -6.48 0.70 -12.69
N ILE A 112 -5.64 0.63 -11.67
CA ILE A 112 -4.34 -0.05 -11.73
C ILE A 112 -4.49 -1.55 -11.44
N SER A 113 -5.52 -1.94 -10.69
CA SER A 113 -5.58 -3.27 -10.11
C SER A 113 -6.68 -4.13 -10.72
N THR A 114 -6.29 -5.00 -11.65
CA THR A 114 -7.10 -6.13 -12.13
C THR A 114 -6.91 -7.40 -11.30
N GLU A 115 -6.04 -7.39 -10.28
CA GLU A 115 -5.76 -8.56 -9.44
C GLU A 115 -6.82 -8.81 -8.35
N ASP A 116 -7.13 -10.10 -8.17
CA ASP A 116 -8.22 -10.69 -7.40
C ASP A 116 -8.57 -9.96 -6.10
N ILE A 117 -9.71 -9.26 -6.13
CA ILE A 117 -10.50 -8.81 -4.98
C ILE A 117 -10.61 -9.93 -3.91
N SER A 118 -10.55 -11.19 -4.34
CA SER A 118 -10.54 -12.39 -3.50
C SER A 118 -9.45 -12.40 -2.42
N ARG A 119 -8.21 -11.94 -2.70
CA ARG A 119 -7.14 -11.84 -1.68
C ARG A 119 -7.36 -10.72 -0.69
N MET A 120 -8.14 -9.73 -1.08
CA MET A 120 -8.55 -8.63 -0.22
C MET A 120 -9.81 -8.95 0.59
N GLY A 121 -10.48 -10.08 0.31
CA GLY A 121 -11.70 -10.53 0.98
C GLY A 121 -11.58 -10.49 2.50
N ASP A 122 -10.44 -10.94 3.03
CA ASP A 122 -10.15 -10.98 4.46
C ASP A 122 -10.11 -9.59 5.11
N PHE A 123 -9.81 -8.53 4.32
CA PHE A 123 -9.66 -7.15 4.80
C PHE A 123 -10.85 -6.24 4.45
N VAL A 124 -11.85 -6.73 3.73
CA VAL A 124 -13.01 -5.92 3.33
C VAL A 124 -13.81 -5.49 4.57
N GLY A 125 -13.90 -6.36 5.58
CA GLY A 125 -14.59 -6.05 6.83
C GLY A 125 -13.98 -4.85 7.55
N GLU A 126 -12.66 -4.74 7.53
CA GLU A 126 -11.86 -3.68 8.14
C GLU A 126 -12.04 -2.37 7.38
N LEU A 127 -12.00 -2.42 6.04
CA LEU A 127 -12.28 -1.24 5.21
C LEU A 127 -13.69 -0.70 5.47
N VAL A 128 -14.69 -1.59 5.60
CA VAL A 128 -16.06 -1.19 5.93
C VAL A 128 -16.15 -0.59 7.33
N ALA A 129 -15.48 -1.19 8.32
CA ALA A 129 -15.43 -0.64 9.67
C ALA A 129 -14.81 0.78 9.69
N ILE A 130 -13.74 1.00 8.94
CA ILE A 130 -13.11 2.32 8.79
C ILE A 130 -14.07 3.31 8.11
N ALA A 131 -14.80 2.88 7.07
CA ALA A 131 -15.78 3.72 6.38
C ALA A 131 -16.93 4.14 7.30
N ILE A 132 -17.43 3.21 8.11
CA ILE A 132 -18.49 3.44 9.10
C ILE A 132 -18.01 4.42 10.18
N ASP A 133 -16.81 4.20 10.70
CA ASP A 133 -16.21 5.07 11.72
C ASP A 133 -15.93 6.48 11.19
N SER A 134 -15.64 6.61 9.89
CA SER A 134 -15.33 7.90 9.25
C SER A 134 -16.55 8.58 8.59
N ASP A 135 -17.75 8.01 8.71
CA ASP A 135 -19.00 8.42 8.05
C ASP A 135 -18.87 8.60 6.52
N GLN A 136 -18.07 7.76 5.87
CA GLN A 136 -17.75 7.86 4.44
C GLN A 136 -18.70 7.03 3.57
N VAL A 137 -20.00 7.38 3.58
CA VAL A 137 -21.05 6.67 2.83
C VAL A 137 -20.72 6.59 1.34
N ASP A 138 -20.24 7.68 0.77
CA ASP A 138 -19.98 7.75 -0.67
C ASP A 138 -18.81 6.86 -1.10
N ILE A 139 -17.77 6.74 -0.27
CA ILE A 139 -16.66 5.82 -0.57
C ILE A 139 -17.12 4.38 -0.43
N LEU A 140 -17.93 4.07 0.59
CA LEU A 140 -18.48 2.73 0.74
C LEU A 140 -19.31 2.33 -0.49
N ALA A 141 -20.15 3.22 -0.99
CA ALA A 141 -20.88 3.02 -2.24
C ALA A 141 -19.96 2.86 -3.46
N ALA A 142 -18.87 3.62 -3.53
CA ALA A 142 -17.88 3.49 -4.60
C ALA A 142 -17.12 2.15 -4.55
N LEU A 143 -16.79 1.65 -3.35
CA LEU A 143 -16.19 0.33 -3.17
C LEU A 143 -17.12 -0.79 -3.68
N GLU A 144 -18.41 -0.70 -3.39
CA GLU A 144 -19.40 -1.65 -3.92
C GLU A 144 -19.42 -1.65 -5.45
N CYS A 145 -19.35 -0.47 -6.09
CA CYS A 145 -19.29 -0.35 -7.54
C CYS A 145 -18.02 -0.94 -8.16
N ILE A 146 -16.91 -1.00 -7.40
CA ILE A 146 -15.63 -1.58 -7.83
C ILE A 146 -15.60 -3.11 -7.63
N GLY A 147 -16.60 -3.68 -6.95
CA GLY A 147 -16.77 -5.13 -6.79
C GLY A 147 -16.63 -5.66 -5.36
N TYR A 148 -16.46 -4.78 -4.37
CA TYR A 148 -16.51 -5.16 -2.95
C TYR A 148 -17.96 -5.39 -2.52
N SER A 149 -18.48 -6.59 -2.80
CA SER A 149 -19.86 -6.95 -2.50
C SER A 149 -20.14 -7.01 -0.99
N ARG A 150 -21.34 -6.57 -0.59
CA ARG A 150 -21.86 -6.67 0.79
C ARG A 150 -21.82 -8.08 1.37
N GLU A 151 -21.94 -9.11 0.53
CA GLU A 151 -21.85 -10.50 0.99
C GLU A 151 -20.46 -10.82 1.58
N MET A 152 -19.40 -10.11 1.16
CA MET A 152 -18.05 -10.29 1.70
C MET A 152 -17.92 -9.76 3.14
N TYR A 153 -18.81 -8.85 3.58
CA TYR A 153 -18.73 -8.21 4.89
C TYR A 153 -20.06 -8.20 5.65
N LYS A 154 -20.99 -9.09 5.27
CA LYS A 154 -22.32 -9.24 5.91
C LYS A 154 -22.25 -9.45 7.42
N GLY A 155 -21.24 -10.19 7.89
CA GLY A 155 -21.00 -10.37 9.32
C GLY A 155 -20.69 -9.06 10.06
N LYS A 156 -20.05 -8.09 9.39
CA LYS A 156 -19.71 -6.78 9.96
C LYS A 156 -20.84 -5.76 9.81
N LEU A 157 -21.71 -5.92 8.81
CA LEU A 157 -22.89 -5.05 8.57
C LEU A 157 -23.84 -4.97 9.77
N VAL A 158 -24.13 -6.12 10.41
CA VAL A 158 -25.07 -6.19 11.55
C VAL A 158 -24.58 -5.35 12.73
N PHE A 159 -23.29 -5.45 13.05
CA PHE A 159 -22.67 -4.62 14.09
C PHE A 159 -22.51 -3.17 13.62
N GLY A 160 -22.20 -2.98 12.35
CA GLY A 160 -21.99 -1.68 11.72
C GLY A 160 -23.17 -0.73 11.81
N ILE A 161 -24.41 -1.22 11.70
CA ILE A 161 -25.61 -0.38 11.87
C ILE A 161 -25.69 0.15 13.30
N GLY A 162 -25.51 -0.72 14.30
CA GLY A 162 -25.53 -0.32 15.71
C GLY A 162 -24.43 0.69 16.03
N ASP A 163 -23.24 0.44 15.50
CA ASP A 163 -22.08 1.32 15.64
C ASP A 163 -22.29 2.70 14.98
N ALA A 164 -22.88 2.74 13.79
CA ALA A 164 -23.22 3.97 13.10
C ALA A 164 -24.26 4.79 13.89
N VAL A 165 -25.31 4.13 14.42
CA VAL A 165 -26.33 4.79 15.25
C VAL A 165 -25.71 5.32 16.55
N ALA A 166 -24.86 4.52 17.22
CA ALA A 166 -24.21 4.93 18.47
C ALA A 166 -23.30 6.15 18.30
N ARG A 167 -22.67 6.30 17.12
CA ARG A 167 -21.84 7.46 16.76
C ARG A 167 -22.64 8.64 16.19
N GLY A 168 -23.94 8.48 15.93
CA GLY A 168 -24.79 9.51 15.32
C GLY A 168 -24.67 9.63 13.81
N HIS A 169 -24.05 8.66 13.14
CA HIS A 169 -23.89 8.59 11.68
C HIS A 169 -25.19 8.09 11.03
N MET A 170 -26.25 8.90 11.11
CA MET A 170 -27.60 8.49 10.69
C MET A 170 -27.69 8.19 9.19
N THR A 171 -26.94 8.92 8.36
CA THR A 171 -26.87 8.65 6.91
C THR A 171 -26.25 7.29 6.63
N MET A 172 -25.14 6.96 7.30
CA MET A 172 -24.52 5.64 7.23
C MET A 172 -25.47 4.55 7.73
N ALA A 173 -26.11 4.74 8.89
CA ALA A 173 -27.07 3.77 9.42
C ALA A 173 -28.24 3.52 8.45
N HIS A 174 -28.78 4.57 7.83
CA HIS A 174 -29.81 4.45 6.80
C HIS A 174 -29.30 3.73 5.55
N TYR A 175 -28.09 4.05 5.09
CA TYR A 175 -27.47 3.40 3.92
C TYR A 175 -27.21 1.90 4.14
N LEU A 176 -26.78 1.52 5.35
CA LEU A 176 -26.60 0.13 5.72
C LEU A 176 -27.96 -0.59 5.85
N ALA A 177 -28.98 0.07 6.43
CA ALA A 177 -30.30 -0.51 6.65
C ALA A 177 -31.24 -0.53 5.43
N SER A 178 -31.02 0.33 4.42
CA SER A 178 -31.90 0.46 3.25
C SER A 178 -31.85 -0.75 2.32
N GLU A 179 -30.79 -1.55 2.39
CA GLU A 179 -30.54 -2.67 1.47
C GLU A 179 -30.71 -4.04 2.14
N ASP A 180 -30.92 -4.12 3.46
CA ASP A 180 -31.30 -5.37 4.17
C ASP A 180 -32.75 -5.82 3.84
N ARG A 181 -33.45 -5.07 2.98
CA ARG A 181 -34.84 -5.33 2.56
C ARG A 181 -34.98 -5.79 1.10
N ARG A 182 -33.88 -6.00 0.38
CA ARG A 182 -33.87 -6.53 -0.99
C ARG A 182 -33.42 -7.99 -0.99
#